data_AF-A0A4P9Y9S4-F1
#
_entry.id   AF-A0A4P9Y9S4-F1
#
_cell.length_a   1.000
_cell.length_b   1.000
_cell.length_c   1.000
_cell.angle_alpha   90.00
_cell.angle_beta   90.00
_cell.angle_gamma   90.00
#
_symmetry.space_group_name_H-M   'P 1'
#
loop_
_entity.id
_entity.type
_entity.pdbx_description
1 polymer ?
#
loop_
_entity_poly.entity_id
_entity_poly.type
_entity_poly.pdbx_seq_one_letter_code
_entity_poly.pdbx_strand_id
1 'polypeptide(L)'
;MLSTCGLNGSGWPITASVNVYKTFIRPQLEYGLSLTMVPKEALSILQKAQNSILRRIVSGHRSTSINALHKLLLIEKIELRNASLSIRFADKLHNCTD
;
A
#
# COMPACT_ATOMS: atom_id res chain seq x y z
N MET A 1 -7.42 19.78 17.02
CA MET A 1 -6.05 19.24 16.89
C MET A 1 -5.81 18.45 15.60
N LEU A 2 -6.77 17.66 15.10
CA LEU A 2 -6.61 16.97 13.81
C LEU A 2 -6.86 17.90 12.60
N SER A 3 -7.75 18.88 12.73
CA SER A 3 -8.07 19.85 11.68
C SER A 3 -6.89 20.69 11.20
N THR A 4 -5.92 20.97 12.08
CA THR A 4 -4.66 21.66 11.79
C THR A 4 -3.66 20.81 11.00
N CYS A 5 -3.82 19.48 10.97
CA CYS A 5 -3.02 18.57 10.13
C CYS A 5 -3.67 18.35 8.74
N GLY A 6 -4.67 19.17 8.37
CA GLY A 6 -5.42 19.07 7.11
C GLY A 6 -6.68 18.20 7.18
N LEU A 7 -7.11 17.77 8.36
CA LEU A 7 -8.44 17.17 8.58
C LEU A 7 -9.52 18.29 8.67
N ASN A 8 -9.61 19.12 7.63
CA ASN A 8 -10.70 20.09 7.46
C ASN A 8 -12.02 19.36 7.13
N GLY A 9 -13.15 20.07 7.11
CA GLY A 9 -14.50 19.48 6.97
C GLY A 9 -14.73 18.61 5.72
N SER A 10 -13.83 18.67 4.73
CA SER A 10 -13.80 17.85 3.52
C SER A 10 -12.62 16.85 3.45
N GLY A 11 -11.71 16.85 4.43
CA GLY A 11 -10.48 16.05 4.44
C GLY A 11 -9.41 16.48 3.43
N TRP A 12 -8.30 15.74 3.40
CA TRP A 12 -7.23 15.95 2.43
C TRP A 12 -7.71 15.72 0.98
N PRO A 13 -7.19 16.50 0.00
CA PRO A 13 -7.33 16.15 -1.40
C PRO A 13 -6.89 14.70 -1.65
N ILE A 14 -7.55 14.01 -2.59
CA ILE A 14 -7.24 12.60 -2.91
C ILE A 14 -5.75 12.44 -3.22
N THR A 15 -5.16 13.37 -3.97
CA THR A 15 -3.73 13.37 -4.32
C THR A 15 -2.83 13.41 -3.08
N ALA A 16 -3.12 14.28 -2.11
CA ALA A 16 -2.38 14.36 -0.85
C ALA A 16 -2.53 13.08 -0.03
N SER A 17 -3.75 12.53 0.06
CA SER A 17 -4.03 11.26 0.73
C SER A 17 -3.27 10.09 0.12
N VAL A 18 -3.23 10.01 -1.22
CA VAL A 18 -2.44 9.01 -1.95
C VAL A 18 -0.95 9.17 -1.66
N ASN A 19 -0.43 10.40 -1.67
CA ASN A 19 0.98 10.66 -1.41
C ASN A 19 1.37 10.24 0.00
N VAL A 20 0.58 10.57 1.02
CA VAL A 20 0.86 10.15 2.39
C VAL A 20 0.75 8.64 2.55
N TYR A 21 -0.22 8.01 1.89
CA TYR A 21 -0.28 6.55 1.87
C TYR A 21 0.99 5.95 1.26
N LYS A 22 1.45 6.45 0.11
CA LYS A 22 2.66 5.95 -0.58
C LYS A 22 3.94 6.19 0.22
N THR A 23 4.06 7.32 0.90
CA THR A 23 5.30 7.75 1.57
C THR A 23 5.44 7.23 2.99
N PHE A 24 4.34 7.16 3.76
CA PHE A 24 4.42 6.83 5.19
C PHE A 24 3.76 5.50 5.53
N ILE A 25 2.52 5.30 5.08
CA ILE A 25 1.70 4.15 5.53
C ILE A 25 2.12 2.86 4.81
N ARG A 26 2.29 2.93 3.49
CA ARG A 26 2.63 1.77 2.64
C ARG A 26 3.97 1.15 3.03
N PRO A 27 5.06 1.91 3.27
CA PRO A 27 6.32 1.33 3.74
C PRO A 27 6.18 0.59 5.07
N GLN A 28 5.40 1.11 6.02
CA GLN A 28 5.17 0.44 7.31
C GLN A 28 4.39 -0.88 7.15
N LEU A 29 3.39 -0.90 6.26
CA LEU A 29 2.63 -2.11 5.94
C LEU A 29 3.46 -3.16 5.21
N GLU A 30 4.38 -2.73 4.34
CA GLU A 30 5.13 -3.61 3.44
C GLU A 30 6.51 -4.01 3.97
N TYR A 31 7.01 -3.37 5.02
CA TYR A 31 8.37 -3.57 5.53
C TYR A 31 8.72 -5.07 5.76
N GLY A 32 7.77 -5.83 6.29
CA GLY A 32 7.97 -7.27 6.54
C GLY A 32 8.04 -8.13 5.26
N LEU A 33 7.48 -7.67 4.14
CA LEU A 33 7.41 -8.45 2.89
C LEU A 33 8.79 -8.79 2.32
N SER A 34 9.77 -7.89 2.50
CA SER A 34 11.13 -8.11 1.98
C SER A 34 12.00 -8.96 2.90
N LEU A 35 11.62 -9.15 4.15
CA LEU A 35 12.48 -9.77 5.17
C LEU A 35 12.29 -11.28 5.28
N THR A 36 11.07 -11.77 5.06
CA THR A 36 10.73 -13.18 5.26
C THR A 36 9.71 -13.65 4.24
N MET A 37 9.63 -14.97 4.05
CA MET A 37 8.55 -15.55 3.26
C MET A 37 7.23 -15.38 4.01
N VAL A 38 6.39 -14.48 3.52
CA VAL A 38 5.10 -14.18 4.14
C VAL A 38 4.06 -15.23 3.74
N PRO A 39 3.36 -15.86 4.70
CA PRO A 39 2.32 -16.83 4.39
C PRO A 39 1.14 -16.18 3.64
N LYS A 40 0.45 -16.96 2.81
CA LYS A 40 -0.65 -16.45 1.96
C LYS A 40 -1.78 -15.81 2.78
N GLU A 41 -2.03 -16.32 3.97
CA GLU A 41 -3.02 -15.82 4.92
C GLU A 41 -2.66 -14.40 5.38
N ALA A 42 -1.39 -14.15 5.68
CA ALA A 42 -0.90 -12.82 6.06
C ALA A 42 -0.96 -11.84 4.87
N LEU A 43 -0.60 -12.28 3.66
CA LEU A 43 -0.75 -11.48 2.44
C LEU A 43 -2.22 -11.08 2.19
N SER A 44 -3.16 -12.00 2.44
CA SER A 44 -4.60 -11.73 2.36
C SER A 44 -5.06 -10.66 3.35
N ILE A 45 -4.57 -10.71 4.60
CA ILE A 45 -4.86 -9.69 5.61
C ILE A 45 -4.33 -8.32 5.18
N LEU A 46 -3.08 -8.26 4.72
CA LEU A 46 -2.46 -7.02 4.23
C LEU A 46 -3.20 -6.46 3.01
N GLN A 47 -3.63 -7.33 2.07
CA GLN A 47 -4.41 -6.92 0.91
C GLN A 47 -5.78 -6.35 1.34
N LYS A 48 -6.46 -6.96 2.32
CA LYS A 48 -7.71 -6.42 2.88
C LYS A 48 -7.49 -5.05 3.54
N ALA A 49 -6.40 -4.87 4.29
CA ALA A 49 -6.03 -3.59 4.89
C ALA A 49 -5.80 -2.52 3.81
N GLN A 50 -4.98 -2.81 2.80
CA GLN A 50 -4.75 -1.93 1.65
C GLN A 50 -6.07 -1.56 0.97
N ASN A 51 -6.93 -2.55 0.68
CA ASN A 51 -8.22 -2.31 0.01
C ASN A 51 -9.12 -1.36 0.79
N SER A 52 -9.11 -1.48 2.12
CA SER A 52 -9.89 -0.63 3.02
C SER A 52 -9.35 0.80 3.03
N ILE A 53 -8.03 0.96 3.01
CA ILE A 53 -7.36 2.26 2.90
C ILE A 53 -7.68 2.93 1.55
N LEU A 54 -7.57 2.22 0.43
CA LEU A 54 -7.85 2.79 -0.90
C LEU A 54 -9.29 3.31 -1.00
N ARG A 55 -10.27 2.56 -0.48
CA ARG A 55 -11.66 3.03 -0.42
C ARG A 55 -11.81 4.27 0.44
N ARG A 56 -11.10 4.33 1.58
CA ARG A 56 -11.15 5.49 2.47
C ARG A 56 -10.51 6.74 1.86
N ILE A 57 -9.43 6.59 1.09
CA ILE A 57 -8.77 7.69 0.37
C ILE A 57 -9.73 8.39 -0.60
N VAL A 58 -10.58 7.63 -1.29
CA VAL A 58 -11.54 8.17 -2.28
C VAL A 58 -12.94 8.34 -1.71
N SER A 59 -13.14 8.15 -0.40
CA SER A 59 -14.45 8.11 0.25
C SER A 59 -15.46 7.17 -0.44
N GLY A 60 -14.96 6.07 -1.02
CA GLY A 60 -15.74 5.12 -1.82
C GLY A 60 -16.52 4.12 -0.96
N HIS A 61 -17.70 3.73 -1.45
CA HIS A 61 -18.52 2.70 -0.80
C HIS A 61 -17.83 1.32 -0.78
N ARG A 62 -18.27 0.40 0.10
CA ARG A 62 -17.71 -0.96 0.22
C ARG A 62 -17.77 -1.78 -1.09
N SER A 63 -18.72 -1.50 -1.96
CA SER A 63 -18.89 -2.16 -3.26
C SER A 63 -18.02 -1.56 -4.37
N THR A 64 -17.27 -0.49 -4.09
CA THR A 64 -16.38 0.14 -5.08
C THR A 64 -15.36 -0.88 -5.59
N SER A 65 -15.22 -0.96 -6.91
CA SER A 65 -14.30 -1.87 -7.59
C SER A 65 -12.87 -1.63 -7.15
N ILE A 66 -12.30 -2.60 -6.45
CA ILE A 66 -10.95 -2.47 -5.92
C ILE A 66 -9.88 -2.44 -7.02
N ASN A 67 -10.09 -3.20 -8.09
CA ASN A 67 -9.20 -3.23 -9.24
C ASN A 67 -9.15 -1.85 -9.93
N ALA A 68 -10.27 -1.13 -9.99
CA ALA A 68 -10.31 0.23 -10.50
C ALA A 68 -9.50 1.18 -9.62
N LEU A 69 -9.65 1.09 -8.29
CA LEU A 69 -8.89 1.93 -7.34
C LEU A 69 -7.37 1.72 -7.45
N HIS A 70 -6.91 0.48 -7.58
CA HIS A 70 -5.48 0.19 -7.82
C HIS A 70 -4.95 0.87 -9.08
N LYS A 71 -5.71 0.82 -10.18
CA LYS A 71 -5.33 1.45 -11.45
C LYS A 71 -5.37 2.98 -11.36
N LEU A 72 -6.43 3.55 -10.80
CA LEU A 72 -6.61 5.01 -10.70
C LEU A 72 -5.58 5.67 -9.78
N LEU A 73 -5.26 5.02 -8.65
CA LEU A 73 -4.34 5.57 -7.65
C LEU A 73 -2.88 5.19 -7.91
N LEU A 74 -2.62 4.37 -8.94
CA LEU A 74 -1.31 3.84 -9.30
C LEU A 74 -0.63 3.16 -8.10
N ILE A 75 -1.35 2.22 -7.49
CA ILE A 75 -0.91 1.45 -6.34
C ILE A 75 -0.99 -0.03 -6.69
N GLU A 76 0.12 -0.74 -6.57
CA GLU A 76 0.18 -2.18 -6.82
C GLU A 76 -0.52 -2.94 -5.69
N LYS A 77 -1.04 -4.13 -6.02
CA LYS A 77 -1.53 -5.09 -5.04
C LYS A 77 -0.37 -5.64 -4.21
N ILE A 78 -0.63 -6.01 -2.96
CA ILE A 78 0.34 -6.57 -2.04
C ILE A 78 1.02 -7.83 -2.62
N GLU A 79 0.28 -8.68 -3.32
CA GLU A 79 0.82 -9.90 -3.93
C GLU A 79 1.92 -9.59 -4.98
N LEU A 80 1.62 -8.70 -5.93
CA LEU A 80 2.59 -8.27 -6.94
C LEU A 80 3.78 -7.55 -6.30
N ARG A 81 3.50 -6.74 -5.27
CA ARG A 81 4.52 -6.02 -4.53
C ARG A 81 5.46 -6.95 -3.79
N ASN A 82 4.93 -7.99 -3.14
CA ASN A 82 5.71 -9.03 -2.47
C ASN A 82 6.63 -9.72 -3.47
N ALA A 83 6.11 -10.17 -4.62
CA ALA A 83 6.92 -10.77 -5.67
C ALA A 83 8.04 -9.84 -6.17
N SER A 84 7.74 -8.56 -6.43
CA SER A 84 8.74 -7.58 -6.86
C SER A 84 9.83 -7.36 -5.79
N LEU A 85 9.44 -7.27 -4.52
CA LEU A 85 10.39 -7.09 -3.41
C LEU A 85 11.28 -8.33 -3.23
N SER A 86 10.72 -9.53 -3.30
CA SER A 86 11.50 -10.78 -3.23
C SER A 86 12.51 -10.90 -4.37
N ILE A 87 12.09 -10.56 -5.61
CA ILE A 87 13.00 -10.56 -6.76
C ILE A 87 14.13 -9.55 -6.57
N ARG A 88 13.82 -8.32 -6.14
CA ARG A 88 14.83 -7.28 -5.88
C ARG A 88 15.81 -7.69 -4.78
N PHE A 89 15.34 -8.39 -3.75
CA PHE A 89 16.19 -8.91 -2.70
C PHE A 89 17.14 -9.99 -3.24
N ALA A 90 16.61 -10.96 -3.99
CA ALA A 90 17.42 -12.02 -4.60
C ALA A 90 18.45 -11.46 -5.60
N ASP A 91 18.07 -10.47 -6.40
CA ASP A 91 18.97 -9.78 -7.33
C ASP A 91 20.11 -9.07 -6.59
N LYS A 92 19.80 -8.34 -5.51
CA LYS A 92 20.83 -7.73 -4.65
C LYS A 92 21.77 -8.77 -4.05
N LEU A 93 21.23 -9.90 -3.58
CA LEU A 93 22.03 -10.98 -3.02
C LEU A 93 22.96 -11.61 -4.07
N HIS A 94 22.46 -11.80 -5.30
CA HIS A 94 23.25 -12.35 -6.40
C HIS A 94 24.38 -11.40 -6.84
N ASN A 95 24.09 -10.09 -6.89
CA ASN A 95 25.05 -9.07 -7.30
C ASN A 95 25.95 -8.57 -6.14
N CYS A 96 25.76 -9.08 -4.92
CA CYS A 96 26.62 -8.76 -3.78
C CYS A 96 27.95 -9.52 -3.98
N THR A 97 28.87 -8.91 -4.72
CA THR A 97 30.26 -9.38 -4.84
C THR A 97 31.08 -8.78 -3.70
N ASP A 98 30.88 -9.28 -2.49
CA ASP A 98 31.85 -9.19 -1.39
C ASP A 98 32.62 -10.51 -1.29
#